data_AF-A0A7Y9URV0-F1
#
_entry.id   AF-A0A7Y9URV0-F1
#
_cell.length_a   1.000
_cell.length_b   1.000
_cell.length_c   1.000
_cell.angle_alpha   90.00
_cell.angle_beta   90.00
_cell.angle_gamma   90.00
#
_symmetry.space_group_name_H-M   'P 1'
#
loop_
_entity.id
_entity.type
_entity.pdbx_description
1 polymer ?
#
loop_
_entity_poly.entity_id
_entity_poly.type
_entity_poly.pdbx_seq_one_letter_code
_entity_poly.pdbx_strand_id
1 'polypeptide(L)'
;MSGSEEPDSRSENKVDLRKATEVTKPRTLGGLVYLGVLAGALTGVVVAALGPWRVGVSVLAVSMLLGAGARLMIPEANTGMLKVRNRYVDAAILVAMGVAIIVLATTIPDQIR
;
A
#
# COMPACT_ATOMS: atom_id res chain seq x y z
N MET A 1 51.51 27.53 -24.16
CA MET A 1 50.33 28.12 -23.50
C MET A 1 49.09 27.47 -24.11
N SER A 2 48.17 27.03 -23.25
CA SER A 2 46.78 26.67 -23.54
C SER A 2 46.56 25.52 -24.53
N GLY A 3 46.63 24.29 -23.99
CA GLY A 3 45.78 23.22 -24.49
C GLY A 3 44.34 23.72 -24.42
N SER A 4 43.67 23.73 -25.57
CA SER A 4 42.26 24.06 -25.71
C SER A 4 41.45 23.08 -24.88
N GLU A 5 40.82 23.57 -23.81
CA GLU A 5 39.79 22.86 -23.06
C GLU A 5 38.56 22.71 -23.96
N GLU A 6 38.59 21.71 -24.83
CA GLU A 6 37.44 21.31 -25.62
C GLU A 6 36.37 20.75 -24.64
N PRO A 7 35.12 21.23 -24.68
CA PRO A 7 34.09 20.78 -23.76
C PRO A 7 33.92 19.26 -23.90
N ASP A 8 34.24 18.53 -22.83
CA ASP A 8 34.33 17.07 -22.80
C ASP A 8 32.94 16.43 -22.95
N SER A 9 32.46 16.36 -24.19
CA SER A 9 31.20 15.70 -24.59
C SER A 9 31.12 14.23 -24.13
N ARG A 10 32.27 13.60 -23.87
CA ARG A 10 32.37 12.25 -23.33
C ARG A 10 31.98 12.20 -21.85
N SER A 11 32.16 13.29 -21.11
CA SER A 11 31.68 13.43 -19.72
C SER A 11 30.15 13.55 -19.68
N GLU A 12 29.56 14.33 -20.58
CA GLU A 12 28.11 14.55 -20.68
C GLU A 12 27.37 13.24 -21.00
N ASN A 13 27.86 12.49 -21.99
CA ASN A 13 27.30 11.19 -22.37
C ASN A 13 27.38 10.17 -21.21
N LYS A 14 28.47 10.18 -20.43
CA LYS A 14 28.60 9.30 -19.25
C LYS A 14 27.61 9.64 -18.14
N VAL A 15 27.27 10.92 -17.96
CA VAL A 15 26.29 11.35 -16.94
C VAL A 15 24.88 10.91 -17.37
N ASP A 16 24.53 11.05 -18.65
CA ASP A 16 23.24 10.59 -19.18
C ASP A 16 23.11 9.07 -19.15
N LEU A 17 24.18 8.35 -19.49
CA LEU A 17 24.23 6.89 -19.39
C LEU A 17 24.05 6.43 -17.93
N ARG A 18 24.65 7.13 -16.95
CA ARG A 18 24.48 6.84 -15.52
C ARG A 18 23.04 7.09 -15.05
N LYS A 19 22.41 8.16 -15.53
CA LYS A 19 21.02 8.50 -15.20
C LYS A 19 20.02 7.54 -15.85
N ALA A 20 20.33 7.05 -17.06
CA ALA A 20 19.56 6.02 -17.76
C ALA A 20 19.77 4.61 -17.19
N THR A 21 20.94 4.35 -16.59
CA THR A 21 21.23 3.09 -15.86
C THR A 21 20.88 3.15 -14.38
N GLU A 22 20.34 4.26 -13.89
CA GLU A 22 19.79 4.35 -12.54
C GLU A 22 18.49 3.53 -12.48
N VAL A 23 18.66 2.23 -12.23
CA VAL A 23 17.59 1.26 -12.09
C VAL A 23 16.69 1.71 -10.94
N THR A 24 15.57 2.34 -11.30
CA THR A 24 14.52 2.69 -10.33
C THR A 24 14.04 1.42 -9.65
N LYS A 25 14.20 1.38 -8.32
CA LYS A 25 14.00 0.20 -7.47
C LYS A 25 12.62 -0.45 -7.69
N PRO A 26 12.54 -1.79 -7.79
CA PRO A 26 11.36 -2.49 -8.29
C PRO A 26 10.10 -2.34 -7.41
N ARG A 27 8.96 -2.24 -8.11
CA ARG A 27 7.56 -2.16 -7.63
C ARG A 27 7.06 -3.35 -6.77
N THR A 28 7.93 -4.27 -6.39
CA THR A 28 7.56 -5.53 -5.70
C THR A 28 7.13 -5.33 -4.25
N LEU A 29 7.60 -4.26 -3.59
CA LEU A 29 7.28 -4.00 -2.19
C LEU A 29 5.79 -3.73 -1.96
N GLY A 30 5.15 -2.98 -2.87
CA GLY A 30 3.71 -2.73 -2.81
C GLY A 30 2.87 -3.99 -3.08
N GLY A 31 3.35 -4.87 -3.96
CA GLY A 31 2.70 -6.15 -4.24
C GLY A 31 2.72 -7.11 -3.04
N LEU A 32 3.86 -7.23 -2.35
CA LEU A 32 3.96 -8.06 -1.14
C LEU A 32 3.06 -7.57 -0.01
N VAL A 33 3.02 -6.26 0.21
CA VAL A 33 2.11 -5.62 1.16
C VAL A 33 0.66 -5.91 0.81
N TYR A 34 0.28 -5.77 -0.46
CA TYR A 34 -1.07 -6.06 -0.93
C TYR A 34 -1.47 -7.52 -0.69
N LEU A 35 -0.57 -8.46 -1.00
CA LEU A 35 -0.80 -9.88 -0.77
C LEU A 35 -0.98 -10.22 0.71
N GLY A 36 -0.21 -9.59 1.60
CA GLY A 36 -0.38 -9.78 3.05
C GLY A 36 -1.74 -9.29 3.55
N VAL A 37 -2.17 -8.10 3.10
CA VAL A 37 -3.49 -7.53 3.43
C VAL A 37 -4.62 -8.41 2.91
N LEU A 38 -4.51 -8.86 1.66
CA LEU A 38 -5.50 -9.73 1.02
C LEU A 38 -5.60 -11.07 1.75
N ALA A 39 -4.46 -11.67 2.11
CA ALA A 39 -4.41 -12.91 2.87
C ALA A 39 -5.10 -12.77 4.22
N GLY A 40 -4.78 -11.73 4.99
CA GLY A 40 -5.43 -11.47 6.27
C GLY A 40 -6.94 -11.24 6.15
N ALA A 41 -7.37 -10.49 5.13
CA ALA A 41 -8.79 -10.26 4.86
C ALA A 41 -9.52 -11.57 4.56
N LEU A 42 -8.95 -12.41 3.69
CA LEU A 42 -9.50 -13.73 3.38
C LEU A 42 -9.56 -14.63 4.62
N THR A 43 -8.50 -14.66 5.44
CA THR A 43 -8.51 -15.39 6.71
C THR A 43 -9.65 -14.93 7.61
N GLY A 44 -9.86 -13.62 7.73
CA GLY A 44 -10.96 -13.06 8.51
C GLY A 44 -12.33 -13.51 8.01
N VAL A 45 -12.55 -13.47 6.69
CA VAL A 45 -13.81 -13.94 6.08
C VAL A 45 -14.03 -15.44 6.34
N VAL A 46 -13.00 -16.26 6.16
CA VAL A 46 -13.08 -17.72 6.39
C VAL A 46 -13.39 -18.02 7.85
N VAL A 47 -12.66 -17.42 8.78
CA VAL A 47 -12.91 -17.59 10.22
C VAL A 47 -14.31 -17.11 10.58
N ALA A 48 -14.80 -16.05 9.94
CA ALA A 48 -16.13 -15.53 10.21
C ALA A 48 -17.23 -16.51 9.76
N ALA A 49 -17.02 -17.15 8.60
CA ALA A 49 -17.92 -18.14 8.05
C ALA A 49 -17.94 -19.46 8.83
N LEU A 50 -16.84 -19.82 9.51
CA LEU A 50 -16.68 -21.09 10.22
C LEU A 50 -17.29 -21.12 11.64
N GLY A 51 -17.95 -20.05 12.08
CA GLY A 51 -18.66 -20.03 13.37
C GLY A 51 -18.19 -18.97 14.37
N PRO A 52 -16.87 -18.73 14.59
CA PRO A 52 -16.40 -17.64 15.44
C PRO A 52 -16.47 -16.31 14.68
N TRP A 53 -17.68 -15.91 14.29
CA TRP A 53 -17.96 -14.76 13.43
C TRP A 53 -17.29 -13.48 13.95
N ARG A 54 -17.28 -13.25 15.26
CA ARG A 54 -16.61 -12.09 15.90
C ARG A 54 -15.10 -12.09 15.69
N VAL A 55 -14.45 -13.25 15.80
CA VAL A 55 -13.00 -13.39 15.60
C VAL A 55 -12.66 -13.13 14.13
N GLY A 56 -13.42 -13.73 13.22
CA GLY A 56 -13.18 -13.55 11.79
C GLY A 56 -13.38 -12.12 11.32
N VAL A 57 -14.45 -11.49 11.78
CA VAL A 57 -14.76 -10.08 11.48
C VAL A 57 -13.70 -9.13 12.06
N SER A 58 -13.15 -9.44 13.24
CA SER A 58 -12.03 -8.68 13.81
C SER A 58 -10.73 -8.82 13.00
N VAL A 59 -10.41 -10.03 12.55
CA VAL A 59 -9.23 -10.30 11.70
C VAL A 59 -9.35 -9.58 10.35
N LEU A 60 -10.56 -9.56 9.77
CA LEU A 60 -10.84 -8.81 8.55
C LEU A 60 -10.59 -7.31 8.75
N ALA A 61 -11.10 -6.73 9.83
CA ALA A 61 -10.92 -5.30 10.13
C ALA A 61 -9.45 -4.92 10.35
N VAL A 62 -8.69 -5.71 11.12
CA VAL A 62 -7.25 -5.50 11.32
C VAL A 62 -6.50 -5.52 9.99
N SER A 63 -6.86 -6.44 9.10
CA SER A 63 -6.23 -6.56 7.77
C SER A 63 -6.47 -5.31 6.91
N MET A 64 -7.68 -4.74 6.96
CA MET A 64 -8.00 -3.50 6.25
C MET A 64 -7.21 -2.30 6.80
N LEU A 65 -7.04 -2.22 8.13
CA LEU A 65 -6.24 -1.17 8.78
C LEU A 65 -4.75 -1.26 8.42
N LEU A 66 -4.20 -2.48 8.38
CA LEU A 66 -2.84 -2.72 7.90
C LEU A 66 -2.67 -2.27 6.44
N GLY A 67 -3.66 -2.55 5.59
CA GLY A 67 -3.66 -2.09 4.19
C GLY A 67 -3.72 -0.58 4.05
N ALA A 68 -4.53 0.09 4.85
CA ALA A 68 -4.58 1.55 4.90
C ALA A 68 -3.25 2.15 5.36
N GLY A 69 -2.67 1.64 6.46
CA GLY A 69 -1.38 2.10 6.97
C GLY A 69 -0.25 1.92 5.97
N ALA A 70 -0.20 0.76 5.30
CA ALA A 70 0.82 0.50 4.29
C ALA A 70 0.65 1.38 3.04
N ARG A 71 -0.60 1.68 2.63
CA ARG A 71 -0.90 2.67 1.58
C ARG A 71 -0.53 4.10 1.98
N LEU A 72 -0.40 4.42 3.26
CA LEU A 72 0.08 5.73 3.73
C LEU A 72 1.61 5.78 3.85
N MET A 73 2.26 4.64 4.12
CA MET A 73 3.72 4.56 4.27
C MET A 73 4.50 4.54 2.95
N ILE A 74 3.92 4.12 1.82
CA ILE A 74 4.64 4.06 0.52
C ILE A 74 4.52 5.41 -0.21
N PRO A 75 5.58 6.23 -0.35
CA PRO A 75 5.50 7.51 -1.05
C PRO A 75 5.35 7.27 -2.55
N GLU A 76 4.31 7.85 -3.15
CA GLU A 76 4.13 7.79 -4.60
C GLU A 76 5.01 8.86 -5.24
N ALA A 77 6.22 8.47 -5.60
CA ALA A 77 7.06 9.28 -6.46
C ALA A 77 6.35 9.46 -7.82
N ASN A 78 5.84 10.66 -8.04
CA ASN A 78 5.48 11.26 -9.32
C ASN A 78 4.27 10.67 -10.06
N THR A 79 3.06 11.22 -9.84
CA THR A 79 1.98 11.11 -10.83
C THR A 79 1.11 12.38 -10.88
N GLY A 80 1.51 13.30 -11.75
CA GLY A 80 0.76 14.51 -12.11
C GLY A 80 -0.59 14.28 -12.82
N MET A 81 -1.06 13.02 -12.91
CA MET A 81 -2.35 12.66 -13.52
C MET A 81 -3.22 11.70 -12.66
N LEU A 82 -2.81 11.36 -11.43
CA LEU A 82 -3.58 10.53 -10.48
C LEU A 82 -4.28 11.34 -9.36
N LYS A 83 -4.50 12.65 -9.58
CA LYS A 83 -5.17 13.54 -8.60
C LYS A 83 -6.61 13.11 -8.26
N VAL A 84 -7.25 12.29 -9.10
CA VAL A 84 -8.67 11.90 -8.96
C VAL A 84 -8.88 10.77 -7.95
N ARG A 85 -7.98 9.79 -7.87
CA ARG A 85 -8.06 8.72 -6.86
C ARG A 85 -7.03 8.97 -5.78
N ASN A 86 -7.30 9.99 -4.98
CA ASN A 86 -6.51 10.34 -3.82
C ASN A 86 -6.36 9.09 -2.92
N ARG A 87 -5.13 8.58 -2.77
CA ARG A 87 -4.79 7.48 -1.86
C ARG A 87 -5.24 7.72 -0.41
N TYR A 88 -5.37 8.99 0.00
CA TYR A 88 -5.93 9.34 1.30
C TYR A 88 -7.43 9.05 1.38
N VAL A 89 -8.19 9.24 0.29
CA VAL A 89 -9.63 8.89 0.23
C VAL A 89 -9.80 7.37 0.26
N ASP A 90 -8.98 6.65 -0.50
CA ASP A 90 -9.00 5.18 -0.51
C ASP A 90 -8.60 4.58 0.86
N ALA A 91 -7.55 5.12 1.51
CA ALA A 91 -7.19 4.75 2.87
C ALA A 91 -8.29 5.13 3.89
N ALA A 92 -8.93 6.29 3.73
CA ALA A 92 -10.04 6.71 4.59
C ALA A 92 -11.25 5.77 4.45
N ILE A 93 -11.57 5.32 3.25
CA ILE A 93 -12.64 4.32 3.00
C ILE A 93 -12.30 2.99 3.67
N LEU A 94 -11.05 2.51 3.55
CA LEU A 94 -10.62 1.28 4.22
C LEU A 94 -10.69 1.39 5.74
N VAL A 95 -10.24 2.51 6.31
CA VAL A 95 -10.33 2.77 7.75
C VAL A 95 -11.78 2.84 8.20
N ALA A 96 -12.62 3.60 7.49
CA ALA A 96 -14.04 3.72 7.80
C ALA A 96 -14.73 2.35 7.79
N MET A 97 -14.42 1.51 6.80
CA MET A 97 -14.99 0.19 6.69
C MET A 97 -14.49 -0.76 7.80
N GLY A 98 -13.19 -0.77 8.09
CA GLY A 98 -12.64 -1.57 9.19
C GLY A 98 -13.22 -1.17 10.55
N VAL A 99 -13.35 0.13 10.81
CA VAL A 99 -13.99 0.66 12.03
C VAL A 99 -15.47 0.27 12.09
N ALA A 100 -16.23 0.46 11.01
CA ALA A 100 -17.64 0.09 10.96
C ALA A 100 -17.85 -1.41 11.25
N ILE A 101 -16.97 -2.25 10.72
CA ILE A 101 -16.97 -3.69 10.94
C ILE A 101 -16.69 -4.03 12.41
N ILE A 102 -15.71 -3.38 13.05
CA ILE A 102 -15.41 -3.57 14.48
C ILE A 102 -16.60 -3.15 15.34
N VAL A 103 -17.16 -1.97 15.06
CA VAL A 103 -18.34 -1.45 15.78
C VAL A 103 -19.49 -2.44 15.64
N LEU A 104 -19.81 -2.89 14.43
CA LEU A 104 -20.87 -3.88 14.23
C LEU A 104 -20.63 -5.17 15.05
N ALA A 105 -19.42 -5.69 15.03
CA ALA A 105 -19.05 -6.91 15.75
C ALA A 105 -19.07 -6.77 17.29
N THR A 106 -18.90 -5.54 17.81
CA THR A 106 -18.96 -5.26 19.25
C THR A 106 -20.34 -4.82 19.72
N THR A 107 -21.19 -4.31 18.83
CA THR A 107 -22.53 -3.80 19.17
C THR A 107 -23.56 -4.92 19.24
N ILE A 108 -23.39 -5.99 18.46
CA ILE A 108 -24.28 -7.16 18.51
C ILE A 108 -23.87 -8.04 19.69
N PRO A 109 -24.73 -8.18 20.72
CA PRO A 109 -24.45 -9.08 21.84
C PRO A 109 -24.45 -10.53 21.38
N ASP A 110 -23.46 -11.32 21.84
CA ASP A 110 -23.44 -12.76 21.62
C ASP A 110 -24.68 -13.36 22.30
N GLN A 111 -25.66 -13.76 21.48
CA GLN A 111 -26.79 -14.55 21.95
C GLN A 111 -26.29 -15.98 22.16
N ILE A 112 -25.60 -16.21 23.27
CA ILE A 112 -25.32 -17.55 23.76
C ILE A 112 -26.69 -18.20 24.00
N ARG A 113 -27.04 -19.18 23.16
CA ARG A 113 -28.19 -20.06 23.37
C ARG A 113 -27.74 -21.30 24.14
#